data_AF-A0A381Z9R4-F1
#
_entry.id   AF-A0A381Z9R4-F1
#
_cell.length_a   1.000
_cell.length_b   1.000
_cell.length_c   1.000
_cell.angle_alpha   90.00
_cell.angle_beta   90.00
_cell.angle_gamma   90.00
#
_symmetry.space_group_name_H-M   'P 1'
#
loop_
_entity.id
_entity.type
_entity.pdbx_description
1 polymer ?
#
loop_
_entity_poly.entity_id
_entity_poly.type
_entity_poly.pdbx_seq_one_letter_code
_entity_poly.pdbx_strand_id
1 'polypeptide(L)'
;VPDHRYGRETMDHSVGGATSPVVPAYHDACVTALVPALLEGSAAPTWLPAKVLQARQILLLVLDGLGWLQLRDRTEVAPTLTDMAGGPITTVAPSTTAAALTSISTGLPPGEHGMVGYRIAVGGSSGPPHGE
;
A
#
# COMPACT_ATOMS: atom_id res chain seq x y z
N VAL A 1 31.33 -6.20 49.00
CA VAL A 1 30.70 -5.40 47.93
C VAL A 1 31.48 -5.59 46.64
N PRO A 2 30.97 -6.40 45.70
CA PRO A 2 31.37 -6.33 44.30
C PRO A 2 30.17 -6.22 43.34
N ASP A 3 30.29 -5.22 42.48
CA ASP A 3 29.99 -5.12 41.04
C ASP A 3 28.74 -5.79 40.43
N HIS A 4 27.89 -4.94 39.83
CA HIS A 4 26.67 -5.28 39.10
C HIS A 4 26.99 -5.93 37.75
N ARG A 5 26.71 -7.23 37.60
CA ARG A 5 26.48 -7.85 36.28
C ARG A 5 24.98 -7.97 36.03
N TYR A 6 24.46 -7.08 35.19
CA TYR A 6 23.09 -7.12 34.69
C TYR A 6 22.92 -8.35 33.79
N GLY A 7 21.91 -9.16 34.10
CA GLY A 7 21.60 -10.41 33.43
C GLY A 7 21.22 -10.22 31.98
N ARG A 8 21.69 -11.15 31.14
CA ARG A 8 21.15 -11.36 29.80
C ARG A 8 20.06 -12.43 29.92
N GLU A 9 18.87 -12.00 30.28
CA GLU A 9 17.67 -12.84 30.09
C GLU A 9 17.29 -12.75 28.62
N THR A 10 17.56 -13.82 27.87
CA THR A 10 17.02 -14.04 26.54
C THR A 10 15.52 -14.23 26.66
N MET A 11 14.76 -13.14 26.51
CA MET A 11 13.35 -13.24 26.19
C MET A 11 13.22 -13.75 24.76
N ASP A 12 12.87 -15.04 24.65
CA ASP A 12 12.33 -15.63 23.43
C ASP A 12 11.01 -14.94 23.10
N HIS A 13 11.07 -13.91 22.26
CA HIS A 13 9.89 -13.39 21.58
C HIS A 13 9.64 -14.25 20.35
N SER A 14 9.14 -15.46 20.57
CA SER A 14 8.43 -16.20 19.54
C SER A 14 7.14 -15.44 19.22
N VAL A 15 7.24 -14.47 18.30
CA VAL A 15 6.07 -13.82 17.69
C VAL A 15 5.33 -14.90 16.92
N GLY A 16 4.24 -15.39 17.52
CA GLY A 16 3.37 -16.38 16.92
C GLY A 16 2.82 -15.92 15.58
N GLY A 17 2.98 -16.77 14.57
CA GLY A 17 2.32 -16.67 13.26
C GLY A 17 2.92 -15.62 12.33
N ALA A 18 4.10 -15.88 11.76
CA ALA A 18 4.62 -15.05 10.67
C ALA A 18 3.74 -15.19 9.43
N THR A 19 2.76 -14.30 9.26
CA THR A 19 2.10 -14.09 7.98
C THR A 19 3.13 -13.54 7.01
N SER A 20 3.34 -14.23 5.89
CA SER A 20 4.27 -13.75 4.87
C SER A 20 3.76 -12.40 4.33
N PRO A 21 4.62 -11.39 4.20
CA PRO A 21 4.20 -10.10 3.67
C PRO A 21 3.68 -10.26 2.24
N VAL A 22 2.57 -9.58 1.93
CA VAL A 22 1.99 -9.56 0.59
C VAL A 22 2.78 -8.56 -0.26
N VAL A 23 3.34 -9.03 -1.38
CA VAL A 23 4.02 -8.17 -2.35
C VAL A 23 2.99 -7.45 -3.22
N PRO A 24 3.07 -6.11 -3.38
CA PRO A 24 2.19 -5.39 -4.30
C PRO A 24 2.28 -5.91 -5.74
N ALA A 25 1.14 -6.11 -6.37
CA ALA A 25 1.02 -6.53 -7.76
C ALA A 25 1.18 -5.33 -8.72
N TYR A 26 2.31 -4.62 -8.67
CA TYR A 26 2.52 -3.36 -9.40
C TYR A 26 2.29 -3.44 -10.93
N HIS A 27 2.32 -4.64 -11.51
CA HIS A 27 2.11 -4.90 -12.93
C HIS A 27 0.73 -5.52 -13.25
N ASP A 28 -0.17 -5.59 -12.27
CA ASP A 28 -1.51 -6.18 -12.40
C ASP A 28 -2.52 -5.44 -11.50
N ALA A 29 -3.30 -6.18 -10.70
CA ALA A 29 -4.32 -5.67 -9.79
C ALA A 29 -3.72 -4.89 -8.61
N CYS A 30 -3.29 -3.65 -8.86
CA CYS A 30 -2.75 -2.73 -7.86
C CYS A 30 -3.36 -1.33 -8.00
N VAL A 31 -3.39 -0.58 -6.89
CA VAL A 31 -3.88 0.81 -6.86
C VAL A 31 -3.11 1.74 -7.81
N THR A 32 -1.86 1.42 -8.17
CA THR A 32 -1.08 2.16 -9.19
C THR A 32 -1.73 2.11 -10.57
N ALA A 33 -2.49 1.06 -10.88
CA ALA A 33 -3.10 0.90 -12.19
C ALA A 33 -4.47 1.60 -12.32
N LEU A 34 -5.06 2.12 -11.22
CA LEU A 34 -6.41 2.70 -11.24
C LEU A 34 -6.51 3.93 -12.15
N VAL A 35 -5.83 5.03 -11.83
CA VAL A 35 -5.94 6.27 -12.60
C VAL A 35 -5.43 6.12 -14.03
N PRO A 36 -4.29 5.44 -14.30
CA PRO A 36 -3.88 5.15 -15.68
C PRO A 36 -4.95 4.40 -16.47
N ALA A 37 -5.57 3.35 -15.90
CA ALA A 37 -6.63 2.61 -16.59
C ALA A 37 -7.88 3.48 -16.85
N LEU A 38 -8.25 4.34 -15.90
CA LEU A 38 -9.44 5.19 -15.99
C LEU A 38 -9.28 6.37 -16.96
N LEU A 39 -8.08 6.94 -17.10
CA LEU A 39 -7.82 8.12 -17.92
C LEU A 39 -7.30 7.78 -19.32
N GLU A 40 -6.41 6.80 -19.44
CA GLU A 40 -5.71 6.53 -20.70
C GLU A 40 -6.42 5.46 -21.54
N GLY A 41 -7.25 4.61 -20.92
CA GLY A 41 -7.92 3.48 -21.59
C GLY A 41 -6.95 2.47 -22.24
N SER A 42 -5.65 2.61 -21.96
CA SER A 42 -4.51 1.97 -22.63
C SER A 42 -4.40 0.48 -22.33
N ALA A 43 -4.91 0.05 -21.17
CA ALA A 43 -5.01 -1.35 -20.80
C ALA A 43 -6.36 -1.57 -20.12
N ALA A 44 -7.25 -2.35 -20.75
CA ALA A 44 -8.48 -2.81 -20.12
C ALA A 44 -8.11 -3.93 -19.13
N PRO A 45 -7.94 -3.64 -17.83
CA PRO A 45 -7.47 -4.64 -16.88
C PRO A 45 -8.56 -5.69 -16.69
N THR A 46 -8.19 -6.97 -16.64
CA THR A 46 -9.18 -8.06 -16.46
C THR A 46 -9.88 -8.01 -15.10
N TRP A 47 -9.26 -7.37 -14.10
CA TRP A 47 -9.80 -7.20 -12.76
C TRP A 47 -10.74 -5.98 -12.64
N LEU A 48 -10.75 -5.06 -13.61
CA LEU A 48 -11.63 -3.90 -13.60
C LEU A 48 -12.88 -4.19 -14.45
N PRO A 49 -14.10 -4.02 -13.92
CA PRO A 49 -15.31 -4.30 -14.69
C PRO A 49 -15.40 -3.45 -15.96
N ALA A 50 -15.63 -4.08 -17.12
CA ALA A 50 -15.70 -3.39 -18.42
C ALA A 50 -16.71 -2.22 -18.45
N LYS A 51 -17.78 -2.29 -17.66
CA LYS A 51 -18.77 -1.21 -17.51
C LYS A 51 -18.15 0.09 -16.98
N VAL A 52 -17.09 0.02 -16.18
CA VAL A 52 -16.38 1.21 -15.66
C VAL A 52 -15.69 1.94 -16.81
N LEU A 53 -14.99 1.21 -17.69
CA LEU A 53 -14.28 1.78 -18.84
C LEU A 53 -15.22 2.34 -19.93
N GLN A 54 -16.47 1.89 -19.95
CA GLN A 54 -17.52 2.39 -20.85
C GLN A 54 -18.28 3.60 -20.29
N ALA A 55 -18.05 3.98 -19.04
CA ALA A 55 -18.79 5.04 -18.39
C ALA A 55 -18.38 6.42 -18.92
N ARG A 56 -19.37 7.28 -19.21
CA ARG A 56 -19.12 8.68 -19.60
C ARG A 56 -18.52 9.52 -18.48
N GLN A 57 -18.82 9.17 -17.23
CA GLN A 57 -18.37 9.86 -16.01
C GLN A 57 -18.03 8.82 -14.95
N ILE A 58 -16.89 9.02 -14.29
CA ILE A 58 -16.36 8.12 -13.28
C ILE A 58 -16.09 8.90 -12.00
N LEU A 59 -16.61 8.40 -10.88
CA LEU A 59 -16.27 8.87 -9.54
C LEU A 59 -15.37 7.82 -8.88
N LEU A 60 -14.13 8.19 -8.60
CA LEU A 60 -13.22 7.36 -7.83
C LEU A 60 -13.37 7.71 -6.34
N LEU A 61 -14.03 6.85 -5.57
CA LEU A 61 -14.17 6.97 -4.12
C LEU A 61 -13.13 6.08 -3.43
N VAL A 62 -12.19 6.70 -2.71
CA VAL A 62 -11.18 5.99 -1.92
C VAL A 62 -11.60 5.99 -0.45
N LEU A 63 -11.77 4.80 0.11
CA LEU A 63 -12.09 4.60 1.53
C LEU A 63 -10.82 4.16 2.26
N ASP A 64 -10.27 5.03 3.10
CA ASP A 64 -9.04 4.74 3.83
C ASP A 64 -9.26 3.62 4.86
N GLY A 65 -8.29 2.71 4.98
CA GLY A 65 -8.32 1.60 5.94
C GLY A 65 -9.32 0.47 5.68
N LEU A 66 -10.10 0.50 4.58
CA LEU A 66 -11.08 -0.56 4.27
C LEU A 66 -10.46 -1.68 3.41
N GLY A 67 -10.08 -2.79 4.05
CA GLY A 67 -9.55 -3.98 3.37
C GLY A 67 -10.62 -4.93 2.82
N TRP A 68 -10.30 -5.65 1.73
CA TRP A 68 -11.21 -6.61 1.09
C TRP A 68 -11.72 -7.70 2.05
N LEU A 69 -10.83 -8.33 2.81
CA LEU A 69 -11.20 -9.37 3.76
C LEU A 69 -12.10 -8.81 4.88
N GLN A 70 -11.80 -7.61 5.38
CA GLN A 70 -12.63 -6.94 6.40
C GLN A 70 -14.06 -6.69 5.90
N LEU A 71 -14.21 -6.32 4.62
CA LEU A 71 -15.51 -6.11 3.98
C LEU A 71 -16.26 -7.44 3.76
N ARG A 72 -15.55 -8.50 3.33
CA ARG A 72 -16.12 -9.84 3.14
C ARG A 72 -16.58 -10.47 4.47
N ASP A 73 -15.86 -10.22 5.55
CA ASP A 73 -16.20 -10.77 6.86
C ASP A 73 -17.39 -10.06 7.54
N ARG A 74 -17.82 -8.90 7.03
CA ARG A 74 -18.88 -8.06 7.62
C ARG A 74 -19.87 -7.53 6.59
N THR A 75 -20.37 -8.43 5.76
CA THR A 75 -21.31 -8.10 4.68
C THR A 75 -22.57 -7.37 5.16
N GLU A 76 -23.02 -7.70 6.37
CA GLU A 76 -24.23 -7.20 7.01
C GLU A 76 -24.18 -5.71 7.39
N VAL A 77 -22.99 -5.15 7.63
CA VAL A 77 -22.84 -3.71 7.97
C VAL A 77 -22.61 -2.82 6.74
N ALA A 78 -22.30 -3.43 5.59
CA ALA A 78 -22.04 -2.71 4.34
C ALA A 78 -22.64 -3.44 3.12
N PRO A 79 -23.97 -3.71 3.10
CA PRO A 79 -24.61 -4.51 2.05
C PRO A 79 -24.43 -3.88 0.67
N THR A 80 -24.59 -2.56 0.55
CA THR A 80 -24.43 -1.84 -0.73
C THR A 80 -23.02 -1.98 -1.30
N LEU A 81 -21.96 -1.89 -0.48
CA LEU A 81 -20.58 -2.06 -0.93
C LEU A 81 -20.27 -3.53 -1.24
N THR A 82 -20.89 -4.44 -0.51
CA THR A 82 -20.70 -5.89 -0.67
C THR A 82 -21.30 -6.42 -1.96
N ASP A 83 -22.41 -5.85 -2.41
CA ASP A 83 -23.12 -6.24 -3.63
C ASP A 83 -22.51 -5.63 -4.92
N MET A 84 -21.56 -4.70 -4.80
CA MET A 84 -20.87 -4.11 -5.96
C MET A 84 -19.97 -5.14 -6.66
N ALA A 85 -19.94 -5.07 -8.00
CA ALA A 85 -19.06 -5.90 -8.80
C ALA A 85 -17.59 -5.47 -8.63
N GLY A 86 -16.71 -6.44 -8.39
CA GLY A 86 -15.27 -6.21 -8.23
C GLY A 86 -14.59 -7.32 -7.44
N GLY A 87 -13.30 -7.13 -7.16
CA GLY A 87 -12.48 -8.06 -6.38
C GLY A 87 -11.35 -7.33 -5.65
N PRO A 88 -10.52 -8.08 -4.90
CA PRO A 88 -9.38 -7.50 -4.21
C PRO A 88 -8.33 -6.99 -5.20
N ILE A 89 -7.76 -5.82 -4.90
CA ILE A 89 -6.52 -5.32 -5.51
C ILE A 89 -5.50 -5.06 -4.40
N THR A 90 -4.21 -5.10 -4.72
CA THR A 90 -3.16 -4.76 -3.74
C THR A 90 -2.98 -3.25 -3.63
N THR A 91 -2.64 -2.79 -2.43
CA THR A 91 -2.05 -1.45 -2.24
C THR A 91 -0.54 -1.50 -2.48
N VAL A 92 0.14 -0.37 -2.29
CA VAL A 92 1.59 -0.23 -2.41
C VAL A 92 2.32 -0.55 -1.11
N ALA A 93 3.65 -0.74 -1.21
CA ALA A 93 4.52 -0.92 -0.06
C ALA A 93 5.45 0.31 0.10
N PRO A 94 5.48 0.96 1.27
CA PRO A 94 4.69 0.66 2.47
C PRO A 94 3.22 1.09 2.33
N SER A 95 2.31 0.36 2.99
CA SER A 95 0.86 0.58 2.92
C SER A 95 0.41 1.77 3.79
N THR A 96 0.89 2.96 3.46
CA THR A 96 0.52 4.20 4.15
C THR A 96 -0.42 5.04 3.29
N THR A 97 -1.31 5.82 3.90
CA THR A 97 -2.26 6.70 3.19
C THR A 97 -1.55 7.61 2.19
N ALA A 98 -0.45 8.26 2.60
CA ALA A 98 0.31 9.16 1.73
C ALA A 98 0.90 8.43 0.51
N ALA A 99 1.57 7.29 0.73
CA ALA A 99 2.12 6.50 -0.37
C ALA A 99 1.02 6.03 -1.33
N ALA A 100 -0.05 5.44 -0.79
CA ALA A 100 -1.15 4.90 -1.61
C ALA A 100 -1.88 5.97 -2.42
N LEU A 101 -2.22 7.12 -1.82
CA LEU A 101 -2.89 8.21 -2.55
C LEU A 101 -1.99 8.84 -3.61
N THR A 102 -0.68 8.99 -3.35
CA THR A 102 0.26 9.46 -4.37
C THR A 102 0.38 8.44 -5.50
N SER A 103 0.47 7.15 -5.19
CA SER A 103 0.51 6.07 -6.19
C SER A 103 -0.77 5.99 -7.02
N ILE A 104 -1.95 6.17 -6.41
CA ILE A 104 -3.23 6.26 -7.13
C ILE A 104 -3.19 7.43 -8.10
N SER A 105 -2.75 8.60 -7.64
CA SER A 105 -2.78 9.84 -8.44
C SER A 105 -1.76 9.84 -9.59
N THR A 106 -0.58 9.26 -9.37
CA THR A 106 0.55 9.30 -10.32
C THR A 106 0.66 8.06 -11.18
N GLY A 107 0.05 6.95 -10.77
CA GLY A 107 0.24 5.64 -11.36
C GLY A 107 1.60 4.99 -11.08
N LEU A 108 2.45 5.62 -10.27
CA LEU A 108 3.81 5.16 -9.99
C LEU A 108 3.90 4.46 -8.62
N PRO A 109 4.83 3.51 -8.42
CA PRO A 109 5.10 2.95 -7.10
C PRO A 109 5.84 3.98 -6.19
N PRO A 110 5.84 3.78 -4.85
CA PRO A 110 6.49 4.69 -3.92
C PRO A 110 7.97 4.96 -4.16
N GLY A 111 8.70 3.97 -4.69
CA GLY A 111 10.10 4.12 -5.06
C GLY A 111 10.34 5.10 -6.22
N GLU A 112 9.32 5.37 -7.04
CA GLU A 112 9.42 6.25 -8.21
C GLU A 112 8.88 7.65 -7.93
N HIS A 113 7.76 7.79 -7.21
CA HIS A 113 7.23 9.12 -6.84
C HIS A 113 7.81 9.68 -5.53
N GLY A 114 8.64 8.93 -4.80
CA GLY A 114 9.40 9.41 -3.64
C GLY A 114 8.63 9.57 -2.33
N MET A 115 7.32 9.29 -2.29
CA MET A 115 6.50 9.39 -1.09
C MET A 115 6.41 8.04 -0.39
N VAL A 116 7.44 7.69 0.38
CA VAL A 116 7.54 6.41 1.09
C VAL A 116 7.13 6.47 2.57
N GLY A 117 6.87 7.67 3.13
CA GLY A 117 6.40 7.81 4.52
C GLY A 117 6.59 9.22 5.09
N TYR A 118 6.18 9.42 6.35
CA TYR A 118 6.24 10.73 7.04
C TYR A 118 7.65 11.17 7.45
N ARG A 119 8.58 10.22 7.60
CA ARG A 119 9.98 10.49 7.92
C ARG A 119 10.85 9.61 7.03
N ILE A 120 11.68 10.26 6.22
CA ILE A 120 12.66 9.60 5.39
C ILE A 120 14.01 10.02 5.94
N ALA A 121 14.82 9.03 6.36
CA ALA A 121 16.21 9.31 6.66
C ALA A 121 16.93 9.60 5.33
N VAL A 122 17.20 10.88 5.08
CA VAL A 122 18.06 11.27 3.96
C VAL A 122 19.49 11.02 4.43
N GLY A 123 20.11 9.95 3.94
CA GLY A 123 21.55 9.74 4.11
C GLY A 123 22.27 10.88 3.40
N GLY A 124 22.66 11.91 4.14
CA GLY A 124 23.54 12.96 3.61
C GLY A 124 24.82 12.30 3.13
N SER A 125 25.23 12.59 1.90
CA SER A 125 26.60 12.30 1.48
C SER A 125 27.52 12.98 2.47
N SER A 126 28.26 12.19 3.25
CA SER A 126 29.42 12.69 3.97
C SER A 126 30.39 13.21 2.91
N GLY A 127 30.28 14.50 2.59
CA GLY A 127 31.34 15.21 1.90
C GLY A 127 32.62 15.02 2.70
N PRO A 128 33.77 14.78 2.04
CA PRO A 128 35.00 14.49 2.75
C PRO A 128 35.34 15.65 3.69
N PRO A 129 35.97 15.38 4.86
CA PRO A 129 36.55 16.44 5.65
C PRO A 129 37.66 17.09 4.82
N HIS A 130 37.39 18.25 4.25
CA HIS A 130 38.45 19.14 3.81
C HIS A 130 39.03 19.79 5.07
N GLY A 131 40.01 19.12 5.65
CA GLY A 131 40.98 19.77 6.52
C GLY A 131 41.96 20.58 5.68
N GLU A 132 42.16 21.83 6.06
CA GLU A 132 43.39 22.38 6.65
C GLU A 132 43.04 23.67 7.41
#